data_AF-A0A4V1XYH4-F1
#
_entry.id   AF-A0A4V1XYH4-F1
#
_cell.length_a   1.000
_cell.length_b   1.000
_cell.length_c   1.000
_cell.angle_alpha   90.00
_cell.angle_beta   90.00
_cell.angle_gamma   90.00
#
_symmetry.space_group_name_H-M   'P 1'
#
loop_
_entity.id
_entity.type
_entity.pdbx_description
1 polymer ?
#
loop_
_entity_poly.entity_id
_entity_poly.type
_entity_poly.pdbx_seq_one_letter_code
_entity_poly.pdbx_strand_id
1 'polypeptide(L)'
;MTADADPHPAETSAHARWPVDDPCRTAASRLLPVRPARGQPTRSPLARSDAVWSTVNVTRYVLLCRHGSHRSGVLTPVNKESPDDYPIDGVASRLREELARENPPGRTPIRIHRAAYADTPESRHTLEKLAKGIGHEVGLHDGDEGAIIRTEDGQTIKVAPSPDLMPSQDQSSEDVTRAAENWTKAASEANGNAVLLVGHQPALGRICDALLSREPGWEERLRLRPRPSTPIDRSGIVCVAVDDGGPRKRARAWVAWAISYDDSAAADAVRAKVGRKMDVAKTLAGVVTLGLPLVLGVLFDSSQFDGLGDRRWAVQAGALCYLVAGALFLATMFYYDSLLMPERFWGETAAGARKKQPQRRWLVERPPSSAAWVLYQNMMRIWRRLFTVGAVVAFLGSAFMAYGAIRVSLGTTMLVGVPGALLTAWLVNSSSPLLGSED
;
A
#
# COMPACT_ATOMS: atom_id res chain seq x y z
N MET A 1 -23.68 28.40 50.40
CA MET A 1 -22.55 28.67 49.49
C MET A 1 -22.99 28.32 48.09
N THR A 2 -23.65 29.28 47.47
CA THR A 2 -24.15 29.25 46.09
C THR A 2 -23.07 29.87 45.21
N ALA A 3 -22.50 29.08 44.29
CA ALA A 3 -21.51 29.56 43.33
C ALA A 3 -22.24 30.02 42.07
N ASP A 4 -22.13 31.32 41.79
CA ASP A 4 -22.57 31.98 40.56
C ASP A 4 -21.83 31.43 39.35
N ALA A 5 -22.59 31.22 38.27
CA ALA A 5 -22.08 30.85 36.96
C ALA A 5 -21.99 32.11 36.09
N ASP A 6 -20.78 32.43 35.63
CA ASP A 6 -20.51 33.48 34.64
C ASP A 6 -20.99 33.05 33.24
N PRO A 7 -21.72 33.90 32.49
CA PRO A 7 -22.04 33.66 31.09
C PRO A 7 -20.94 34.21 30.16
N HIS A 8 -20.43 33.34 29.29
CA HIS A 8 -19.56 33.71 28.16
C HIS A 8 -20.29 34.62 27.14
N PRO A 9 -19.65 35.67 26.60
CA PRO A 9 -20.24 36.52 25.58
C PRO A 9 -20.18 35.87 24.19
N ALA A 10 -21.26 36.05 23.43
CA ALA A 10 -21.41 35.61 22.05
C ALA A 10 -20.55 36.48 21.09
N GLU A 11 -19.61 35.85 20.38
CA GLU A 11 -18.92 36.45 19.24
C GLU A 11 -19.81 36.39 17.99
N THR A 12 -20.33 37.54 17.57
CA THR A 12 -20.93 37.75 16.26
C THR A 12 -19.85 37.85 15.19
N SER A 13 -19.69 36.81 14.38
CA SER A 13 -18.83 36.78 13.20
C SER A 13 -19.54 37.42 11.99
N ALA A 14 -19.08 38.61 11.61
CA ALA A 14 -19.49 39.29 10.40
C ALA A 14 -18.85 38.63 9.16
N HIS A 15 -19.66 37.97 8.33
CA HIS A 15 -19.26 37.46 7.02
C HIS A 15 -19.04 38.61 6.03
N ALA A 16 -17.77 38.91 5.74
CA ALA A 16 -17.37 39.72 4.59
C ALA A 16 -17.56 38.90 3.29
N ARG A 17 -18.49 39.35 2.44
CA ARG A 17 -18.68 38.82 1.08
C ARG A 17 -17.57 39.37 0.18
N TRP A 18 -16.79 38.47 -0.42
CA TRP A 18 -15.88 38.80 -1.51
C TRP A 18 -16.66 38.75 -2.85
N PRO A 19 -16.48 39.72 -3.76
CA PRO A 19 -17.05 39.66 -5.08
C PRO A 19 -16.29 38.63 -5.94
N VAL A 20 -17.05 37.72 -6.54
CA VAL A 20 -16.55 36.77 -7.56
C VAL A 20 -16.70 37.46 -8.90
N ASP A 21 -15.61 38.00 -9.43
CA ASP A 21 -15.51 38.37 -10.84
C ASP A 21 -15.28 37.09 -11.66
N ASP A 22 -16.12 36.90 -12.69
CA ASP A 22 -16.21 35.73 -13.55
C ASP A 22 -15.64 36.06 -14.94
N PRO A 23 -14.38 35.71 -15.28
CA PRO A 23 -13.80 36.01 -16.58
C PRO A 23 -13.63 34.72 -17.38
N CYS A 24 -14.72 34.11 -17.83
CA CYS A 24 -14.65 33.01 -18.80
C CYS A 24 -15.84 32.98 -19.77
N ARG A 25 -16.04 34.08 -20.49
CA ARG A 25 -16.83 34.11 -21.73
C ARG A 25 -16.02 34.78 -22.82
N THR A 26 -15.50 33.97 -23.75
CA THR A 26 -15.49 34.16 -25.22
C THR A 26 -14.24 33.52 -25.85
N ALA A 27 -14.43 32.35 -26.46
CA ALA A 27 -13.58 31.89 -27.56
C ALA A 27 -14.38 30.93 -28.46
N ALA A 28 -15.32 31.50 -29.22
CA ALA A 28 -15.85 30.87 -30.41
C ALA A 28 -14.78 30.99 -31.51
N SER A 29 -14.31 29.86 -32.06
CA SER A 29 -13.45 29.89 -33.26
C SER A 29 -13.48 28.56 -34.03
N ARG A 30 -14.16 28.65 -35.18
CA ARG A 30 -13.77 28.11 -36.49
C ARG A 30 -13.77 26.59 -36.67
N LEU A 31 -14.93 26.09 -37.09
CA LEU A 31 -15.05 24.89 -37.90
C LEU A 31 -14.44 25.16 -39.29
N LEU A 32 -13.41 24.38 -39.66
CA LEU A 32 -12.90 24.29 -41.03
C LEU A 32 -13.65 23.18 -41.79
N PRO A 33 -13.92 23.35 -43.09
CA PRO A 33 -14.60 22.34 -43.89
C PRO A 33 -13.68 21.16 -44.20
N VAL A 34 -14.17 19.95 -43.93
CA VAL A 34 -13.53 18.68 -44.29
C VAL A 34 -13.62 18.48 -45.80
N ARG A 35 -12.47 18.36 -46.46
CA ARG A 35 -12.36 17.94 -47.87
C ARG A 35 -12.72 16.44 -47.99
N PRO A 36 -13.55 16.03 -48.96
CA PRO A 36 -13.76 14.61 -49.24
C PRO A 36 -12.51 14.03 -49.95
N ALA A 37 -11.96 12.97 -49.38
CA ALA A 37 -10.86 12.22 -49.98
C ALA A 37 -11.37 11.39 -51.18
N ARG A 38 -10.64 11.50 -52.29
CA ARG A 38 -10.78 10.70 -53.51
C ARG A 38 -10.68 9.20 -53.23
N GLY A 39 -11.47 8.44 -53.98
CA GLY A 39 -11.61 6.99 -53.87
C GLY A 39 -10.30 6.20 -53.95
N GLN A 40 -10.22 5.20 -53.09
CA GLN A 40 -9.30 4.08 -53.23
C GLN A 40 -10.09 2.83 -53.67
N PRO A 41 -9.48 1.98 -54.52
CA PRO A 41 -10.11 0.80 -55.06
C PRO A 41 -10.35 -0.25 -53.98
N THR A 42 -11.57 -0.79 -53.99
CA THR A 42 -12.02 -1.96 -53.24
C THR A 42 -11.18 -3.18 -53.60
N ARG A 43 -10.16 -3.47 -52.79
CA ARG A 43 -9.56 -4.82 -52.72
C ARG A 43 -10.25 -5.60 -51.62
N SER A 44 -11.02 -6.61 -52.02
CA SER A 44 -11.62 -7.61 -51.15
C SER A 44 -10.57 -8.24 -50.22
N PRO A 45 -10.74 -8.20 -48.89
CA PRO A 45 -9.94 -9.02 -48.00
C PRO A 45 -10.58 -10.41 -47.95
N LEU A 46 -9.96 -11.36 -48.65
CA LEU A 46 -10.16 -12.77 -48.38
C LEU A 46 -9.85 -13.04 -46.90
N ALA A 47 -10.83 -13.61 -46.23
CA ALA A 47 -10.82 -14.02 -44.84
C ALA A 47 -9.60 -14.89 -44.51
N ARG A 48 -8.59 -14.27 -43.93
CA ARG A 48 -7.63 -14.96 -43.06
C ARG A 48 -8.03 -14.62 -41.64
N SER A 49 -9.07 -15.30 -41.15
CA SER A 49 -9.48 -15.29 -39.75
C SER A 49 -8.52 -16.14 -38.92
N ASP A 50 -7.22 -15.87 -39.04
CA ASP A 50 -6.30 -16.24 -37.98
C ASP A 50 -6.57 -15.23 -36.89
N ALA A 51 -7.41 -15.65 -35.94
CA ALA A 51 -7.66 -14.96 -34.69
C ALA A 51 -6.32 -14.74 -34.00
N VAL A 52 -5.64 -13.66 -34.37
CA VAL A 52 -4.70 -12.96 -33.51
C VAL A 52 -5.60 -12.44 -32.39
N TRP A 53 -5.92 -13.33 -31.46
CA TRP A 53 -6.34 -12.96 -30.13
C TRP A 53 -5.19 -12.09 -29.63
N SER A 54 -5.29 -10.77 -29.87
CA SER A 54 -4.56 -9.82 -29.07
C SER A 54 -4.91 -10.24 -27.66
N THR A 55 -3.95 -10.87 -26.99
CA THR A 55 -4.10 -11.36 -25.62
C THR A 55 -4.23 -10.10 -24.80
N VAL A 56 -5.45 -9.58 -24.73
CA VAL A 56 -5.79 -8.43 -23.93
C VAL A 56 -5.41 -8.86 -22.52
N ASN A 57 -4.45 -8.15 -21.93
CA ASN A 57 -4.05 -8.44 -20.57
C ASN A 57 -5.27 -8.15 -19.69
N VAL A 58 -5.98 -9.21 -19.29
CA VAL A 58 -7.13 -9.08 -18.41
C VAL A 58 -6.59 -8.90 -17.00
N THR A 59 -6.92 -7.76 -16.39
CA THR A 59 -6.65 -7.57 -14.97
C THR A 59 -7.78 -8.21 -14.18
N ARG A 60 -7.40 -9.08 -13.25
CA ARG A 60 -8.30 -9.78 -12.32
C ARG A 60 -8.19 -9.15 -10.95
N TYR A 61 -9.22 -9.27 -10.13
CA TYR A 61 -9.28 -8.65 -8.83
C TYR A 61 -9.69 -9.66 -7.76
N VAL A 62 -9.00 -9.62 -6.63
CA VAL A 62 -9.36 -10.36 -5.42
C VAL A 62 -9.60 -9.33 -4.33
N LEU A 63 -10.84 -9.19 -3.89
CA LEU A 63 -11.24 -8.28 -2.83
C LEU A 63 -11.25 -9.07 -1.52
N LEU A 64 -10.39 -8.69 -0.57
CA LEU A 64 -10.27 -9.32 0.73
C LEU A 64 -10.89 -8.41 1.79
N CYS A 65 -12.01 -8.84 2.36
CA CYS A 65 -12.77 -8.13 3.38
C CYS A 65 -12.63 -8.85 4.72
N ARG A 66 -12.16 -8.15 5.75
CA ARG A 66 -12.23 -8.69 7.11
C ARG A 66 -13.62 -8.42 7.67
N HIS A 67 -14.20 -9.41 8.35
CA HIS A 67 -15.49 -9.24 9.02
C HIS A 67 -15.49 -8.03 9.98
N GLY A 68 -16.68 -7.50 10.25
CA GLY A 68 -16.83 -6.40 11.20
C GLY A 68 -16.60 -6.79 12.66
N SER A 69 -16.41 -5.78 13.52
CA SER A 69 -16.38 -5.99 14.97
C SER A 69 -17.65 -6.71 15.41
N HIS A 70 -17.51 -7.72 16.27
CA HIS A 70 -18.61 -8.56 16.71
C HIS A 70 -18.49 -8.95 18.19
N ARG A 71 -19.61 -9.33 18.79
CA ARG A 71 -19.70 -9.95 20.12
C ARG A 71 -20.55 -11.20 19.98
N SER A 72 -19.96 -12.37 20.28
CA SER A 72 -20.64 -13.66 20.17
C SER A 72 -21.26 -13.93 18.80
N GLY A 73 -20.52 -13.60 17.72
CA GLY A 73 -20.96 -13.79 16.34
C GLY A 73 -21.89 -12.70 15.77
N VAL A 74 -22.35 -11.76 16.60
CA VAL A 74 -23.23 -10.67 16.16
C VAL A 74 -22.41 -9.39 15.97
N LEU A 75 -22.55 -8.75 14.81
CA LEU A 75 -21.87 -7.49 14.52
C LEU A 75 -22.23 -6.40 15.54
N THR A 76 -21.27 -5.57 15.89
CA THR A 76 -21.45 -4.44 16.82
C THR A 76 -21.73 -3.17 16.01
N PRO A 77 -22.86 -2.48 16.23
CA PRO A 77 -23.15 -1.23 15.56
C PRO A 77 -22.20 -0.12 16.05
N VAL A 78 -22.04 0.93 15.24
CA VAL A 78 -21.19 2.10 15.53
C VAL A 78 -21.72 2.84 16.75
N ASN A 79 -23.04 3.08 16.77
CA ASN A 79 -23.74 3.73 17.87
C ASN A 79 -24.78 2.76 18.46
N LYS A 80 -24.82 2.66 19.79
CA LYS A 80 -25.84 1.86 20.50
C LYS A 80 -27.26 2.35 20.26
N GLU A 81 -27.44 3.63 19.95
CA GLU A 81 -28.74 4.25 19.65
C GLU A 81 -29.23 3.95 18.23
N SER A 82 -28.32 3.56 17.33
CA SER A 82 -28.62 3.21 15.93
C SER A 82 -28.23 1.76 15.67
N PRO A 83 -29.07 0.78 16.07
CA PRO A 83 -28.72 -0.65 16.02
C PRO A 83 -28.50 -1.18 14.59
N ASP A 84 -28.89 -0.41 13.57
CA ASP A 84 -28.73 -0.75 12.16
C ASP A 84 -27.53 -0.08 11.48
N ASP A 85 -26.78 0.77 12.18
CA ASP A 85 -25.63 1.48 11.63
C ASP A 85 -24.32 0.73 11.94
N TYR A 86 -23.80 0.01 10.94
CA TYR A 86 -22.57 -0.77 11.07
C TYR A 86 -21.43 -0.14 10.28
N PRO A 87 -20.16 -0.27 10.74
CA PRO A 87 -19.01 0.21 9.98
C PRO A 87 -18.94 -0.32 8.53
N ILE A 88 -19.43 -1.55 8.33
CA ILE A 88 -19.44 -2.17 7.00
C ILE A 88 -20.38 -1.46 6.02
N ASP A 89 -21.42 -0.76 6.47
CA ASP A 89 -22.37 -0.07 5.59
C ASP A 89 -21.71 1.14 4.89
N GLY A 90 -20.85 1.88 5.61
CA GLY A 90 -20.04 2.95 5.03
C GLY A 90 -19.01 2.43 4.03
N VAL A 91 -18.41 1.27 4.32
CA VAL A 91 -17.47 0.59 3.41
C VAL A 91 -18.19 0.07 2.17
N ALA A 92 -19.40 -0.47 2.31
CA ALA A 92 -20.22 -0.93 1.20
C ALA A 92 -20.61 0.22 0.26
N SER A 93 -21.00 1.36 0.83
CA SER A 93 -21.33 2.57 0.06
C SER A 93 -20.13 3.04 -0.78
N ARG A 94 -18.93 3.09 -0.18
CA ARG A 94 -17.67 3.40 -0.88
C ARG A 94 -17.33 2.37 -1.94
N LEU A 95 -17.49 1.08 -1.64
CA LEU A 95 -17.24 0.00 -2.60
C LEU A 95 -18.14 0.15 -3.83
N ARG A 96 -19.44 0.41 -3.63
CA ARG A 96 -20.40 0.64 -4.71
C ARG A 96 -19.96 1.75 -5.65
N GLU A 97 -19.50 2.87 -5.11
CA GLU A 97 -18.97 3.98 -5.92
C GLU A 97 -17.76 3.54 -6.76
N GLU A 98 -16.85 2.75 -6.19
CA GLU A 98 -15.67 2.27 -6.92
C GLU A 98 -15.99 1.21 -7.97
N LEU A 99 -16.99 0.36 -7.72
CA LEU A 99 -17.49 -0.59 -8.71
C LEU A 99 -18.21 0.12 -9.87
N ALA A 100 -18.90 1.22 -9.57
CA ALA A 100 -19.61 2.04 -10.56
C ALA A 100 -18.67 2.91 -11.41
N ARG A 101 -17.47 3.23 -10.91
CA ARG A 101 -16.48 3.96 -11.70
C ARG A 101 -16.03 3.11 -12.88
N GLU A 102 -16.03 3.71 -14.06
CA GLU A 102 -15.18 3.23 -15.15
C GLU A 102 -13.74 3.30 -14.62
N ASN A 103 -13.21 2.14 -14.23
CA ASN A 103 -11.87 1.96 -13.68
C ASN A 103 -10.84 2.81 -14.45
N PRO A 104 -9.73 3.22 -13.81
CA PRO A 104 -8.78 4.18 -14.39
C PRO A 104 -8.44 3.85 -15.84
N PRO A 105 -8.29 4.86 -16.71
CA PRO A 105 -8.26 4.70 -18.16
C PRO A 105 -7.35 3.54 -18.59
N GLY A 106 -7.96 2.52 -19.21
CA GLY A 106 -7.27 1.33 -19.70
C GLY A 106 -7.44 0.05 -18.86
N ARG A 107 -8.35 0.01 -17.86
CA ARG A 107 -8.71 -1.22 -17.13
C ARG A 107 -10.17 -1.61 -17.37
N THR A 108 -10.45 -2.91 -17.30
CA THR A 108 -11.83 -3.43 -17.31
C THR A 108 -12.55 -3.04 -16.01
N PRO A 109 -13.85 -2.69 -16.05
CA PRO A 109 -14.67 -2.51 -14.85
C PRO A 109 -14.56 -3.71 -13.89
N ILE A 110 -14.56 -3.48 -12.58
CA ILE A 110 -14.55 -4.57 -11.59
C ILE A 110 -15.97 -5.13 -11.53
N ARG A 111 -16.12 -6.42 -11.85
CA ARG A 111 -17.39 -7.14 -11.77
C ARG A 111 -17.22 -8.35 -10.86
N ILE A 112 -17.82 -8.27 -9.68
CA ILE A 112 -17.82 -9.36 -8.71
C ILE A 112 -18.79 -10.42 -9.21
N HIS A 113 -18.29 -11.61 -9.58
CA HIS A 113 -19.14 -12.72 -10.03
C HIS A 113 -19.17 -13.88 -9.04
N ARG A 114 -18.29 -13.87 -8.03
CA ARG A 114 -18.25 -14.86 -6.97
C ARG A 114 -17.91 -14.20 -5.65
N ALA A 115 -18.56 -14.65 -4.58
CA ALA A 115 -18.22 -14.32 -3.21
C ALA A 115 -17.96 -15.59 -2.41
N ALA A 116 -17.07 -15.50 -1.44
CA ALA A 116 -16.84 -16.54 -0.46
C ALA A 116 -16.72 -15.94 0.93
N TYR A 117 -17.13 -16.70 1.94
CA TYR A 117 -17.04 -16.26 3.33
C TYR A 117 -16.49 -17.35 4.25
N ALA A 118 -15.84 -16.97 5.34
CA ALA A 118 -15.50 -17.91 6.41
C ALA A 118 -16.77 -18.39 7.09
N ASP A 119 -16.93 -19.69 7.37
CA ASP A 119 -18.16 -20.26 7.91
C ASP A 119 -18.36 -19.91 9.40
N THR A 120 -18.67 -18.65 9.63
CA THR A 120 -18.86 -17.99 10.92
C THR A 120 -20.01 -16.98 10.78
N PRO A 121 -20.86 -16.81 11.81
CA PRO A 121 -22.00 -15.89 11.74
C PRO A 121 -21.61 -14.45 11.39
N GLU A 122 -20.51 -13.95 11.96
CA GLU A 122 -20.04 -12.58 11.74
C GLU A 122 -19.55 -12.34 10.30
N SER A 123 -18.92 -13.33 9.67
CA SER A 123 -18.45 -13.21 8.28
C SER A 123 -19.64 -13.27 7.32
N ARG A 124 -20.62 -14.13 7.59
CA ARG A 124 -21.88 -14.22 6.85
C ARG A 124 -22.65 -12.89 6.92
N HIS A 125 -22.89 -12.39 8.14
CA HIS A 125 -23.61 -11.13 8.35
C HIS A 125 -22.85 -9.93 7.74
N THR A 126 -21.51 -9.92 7.79
CA THR A 126 -20.72 -8.90 7.09
C THR A 126 -20.95 -8.97 5.57
N LEU A 127 -20.94 -10.16 4.97
CA LEU A 127 -21.19 -10.33 3.55
C LEU A 127 -22.61 -9.86 3.16
N GLU A 128 -23.63 -10.16 3.96
CA GLU A 128 -25.01 -9.73 3.73
C GLU A 128 -25.13 -8.21 3.74
N LYS A 129 -24.58 -7.54 4.75
CA LYS A 129 -24.58 -6.07 4.85
C LYS A 129 -23.82 -5.44 3.68
N LEU A 130 -22.65 -6.00 3.35
CA LEU A 130 -21.84 -5.54 2.23
C LEU A 130 -22.59 -5.67 0.88
N ALA A 131 -23.20 -6.84 0.63
CA ALA A 131 -23.97 -7.10 -0.57
C ALA A 131 -25.22 -6.21 -0.67
N LYS A 132 -25.95 -5.99 0.43
CA LYS A 132 -27.05 -5.03 0.48
C LYS A 132 -26.58 -3.60 0.18
N GLY A 133 -25.47 -3.17 0.78
CA GLY A 133 -24.94 -1.81 0.60
C GLY A 133 -24.41 -1.52 -0.81
N ILE A 134 -23.96 -2.53 -1.55
CA ILE A 134 -23.64 -2.41 -2.98
C ILE A 134 -24.86 -2.50 -3.90
N GLY A 135 -26.07 -2.58 -3.35
CA GLY A 135 -27.32 -2.65 -4.10
C GLY A 135 -27.62 -4.05 -4.63
N HIS A 136 -27.32 -5.10 -3.88
CA HIS A 136 -27.66 -6.46 -4.28
C HIS A 136 -28.65 -7.09 -3.30
N GLU A 137 -29.59 -7.86 -3.84
CA GLU A 137 -30.53 -8.65 -3.05
C GLU A 137 -29.86 -9.93 -2.60
N VAL A 138 -29.92 -10.17 -1.29
CA VAL A 138 -29.23 -11.28 -0.65
C VAL A 138 -30.25 -12.31 -0.20
N GLY A 139 -30.20 -13.50 -0.81
CA GLY A 139 -30.94 -14.68 -0.35
C GLY A 139 -29.99 -15.69 0.28
N LEU A 140 -29.36 -15.36 1.41
CA LEU A 140 -28.64 -16.37 2.20
C LEU A 140 -29.66 -17.09 3.10
N HIS A 141 -29.93 -18.36 2.83
CA HIS A 141 -30.64 -19.23 3.75
C HIS A 141 -29.63 -20.06 4.56
N ASP A 142 -29.92 -20.30 5.83
CA ASP A 142 -29.06 -21.09 6.71
C ASP A 142 -28.86 -22.51 6.16
N GLY A 143 -27.63 -22.86 5.80
CA GLY A 143 -27.23 -24.23 5.47
C GLY A 143 -27.21 -24.60 3.99
N ASP A 144 -27.63 -23.70 3.07
CA ASP A 144 -27.63 -24.02 1.64
C ASP A 144 -26.26 -23.74 0.99
N GLU A 145 -25.60 -24.81 0.54
CA GLU A 145 -24.55 -24.71 -0.48
C GLU A 145 -25.16 -24.10 -1.76
N GLY A 146 -24.71 -22.90 -2.12
CA GLY A 146 -25.11 -22.25 -3.37
C GLY A 146 -26.04 -21.06 -3.22
N ALA A 147 -25.99 -20.34 -2.11
CA ALA A 147 -26.68 -19.07 -1.98
C ALA A 147 -26.30 -18.09 -3.12
N ILE A 148 -27.29 -17.33 -3.58
CA ILE A 148 -27.17 -16.45 -4.74
C ILE A 148 -27.44 -15.03 -4.29
N ILE A 149 -26.51 -14.13 -4.62
CA ILE A 149 -26.74 -12.70 -4.54
C ILE A 149 -27.16 -12.23 -5.93
N ARG A 150 -28.32 -11.58 -6.03
CA ARG A 150 -28.82 -11.01 -7.28
C ARG A 150 -28.48 -9.54 -7.33
N THR A 151 -27.81 -9.17 -8.41
CA THR A 151 -27.46 -7.78 -8.72
C THR A 151 -28.64 -7.07 -9.39
N GLU A 152 -28.66 -5.73 -9.38
CA GLU A 152 -29.70 -4.93 -10.06
C GLU A 152 -29.75 -5.17 -11.57
N ASP A 153 -28.61 -5.53 -12.20
CA ASP A 153 -28.51 -5.88 -13.62
C ASP A 153 -28.85 -7.36 -13.91
N GLY A 154 -29.32 -8.10 -12.91
CA GLY A 154 -29.77 -9.50 -13.05
C GLY A 154 -28.62 -10.51 -13.10
N GLN A 155 -27.37 -10.08 -12.96
CA GLN A 155 -26.23 -10.97 -12.75
C GLN A 155 -26.38 -11.71 -11.40
N THR A 156 -26.06 -13.00 -11.41
CA THR A 156 -26.02 -13.83 -10.21
C THR A 156 -24.59 -14.00 -9.71
N ILE A 157 -24.35 -13.65 -8.44
CA ILE A 157 -23.08 -13.88 -7.77
C ILE A 157 -23.22 -15.16 -6.96
N LYS A 158 -22.37 -16.14 -7.27
CA LYS A 158 -22.33 -17.40 -6.52
C LYS A 158 -21.66 -17.17 -5.17
N VAL A 159 -22.32 -17.57 -4.09
CA VAL A 159 -21.79 -17.48 -2.73
C VAL A 159 -21.56 -18.87 -2.17
N ALA A 160 -20.41 -19.08 -1.54
CA ALA A 160 -20.12 -20.33 -0.83
C ALA A 160 -19.27 -20.09 0.42
N PRO A 161 -19.46 -20.86 1.50
CA PRO A 161 -18.51 -20.88 2.58
C PRO A 161 -17.15 -21.41 2.08
N SER A 162 -16.06 -20.97 2.70
CA SER A 162 -14.71 -21.46 2.40
C SER A 162 -13.89 -21.71 3.68
N PRO A 163 -13.37 -22.93 3.86
CA PRO A 163 -12.50 -23.24 5.00
C PRO A 163 -11.17 -22.49 4.94
N ASP A 164 -10.73 -22.06 3.75
CA ASP A 164 -9.48 -21.29 3.58
C ASP A 164 -9.54 -19.92 4.27
N LEU A 165 -10.74 -19.40 4.54
CA LEU A 165 -10.98 -18.10 5.16
C LEU A 165 -11.13 -18.16 6.68
N MET A 166 -11.08 -19.37 7.27
CA MET A 166 -11.18 -19.59 8.71
C MET A 166 -9.88 -19.17 9.44
N PRO A 167 -9.97 -18.73 10.70
CA PRO A 167 -8.80 -18.40 11.51
C PRO A 167 -8.09 -19.68 11.98
N SER A 168 -7.45 -20.41 11.06
CA SER A 168 -6.60 -21.55 11.41
C SER A 168 -5.14 -21.13 11.41
N GLN A 169 -4.47 -21.30 12.56
CA GLN A 169 -3.03 -21.07 12.66
C GLN A 169 -2.24 -22.13 11.87
N ASP A 170 -2.80 -23.33 11.73
CA ASP A 170 -2.17 -24.53 11.15
C ASP A 170 -2.17 -24.58 9.63
N GLN A 171 -2.70 -23.56 8.95
CA GLN A 171 -2.61 -23.49 7.49
C GLN A 171 -1.15 -23.43 7.05
N SER A 172 -0.71 -24.46 6.32
CA SER A 172 0.63 -24.50 5.74
C SER A 172 0.79 -23.39 4.69
N SER A 173 2.03 -22.95 4.45
CA SER A 173 2.31 -21.97 3.39
C SER A 173 1.90 -22.48 1.99
N GLU A 174 1.93 -23.79 1.78
CA GLU A 174 1.50 -24.43 0.54
C GLU A 174 -0.01 -24.33 0.35
N ASP A 175 -0.79 -24.56 1.41
CA ASP A 175 -2.25 -24.46 1.36
C ASP A 175 -2.70 -23.02 1.11
N VAL A 176 -2.08 -22.04 1.79
CA VAL A 176 -2.33 -20.62 1.55
C VAL A 176 -2.01 -20.24 0.10
N THR A 177 -0.88 -20.72 -0.43
CA THR A 177 -0.49 -20.46 -1.82
C THR A 177 -1.51 -21.05 -2.80
N ARG A 178 -1.93 -22.29 -2.56
CA ARG A 178 -2.96 -22.98 -3.35
C ARG A 178 -4.29 -22.23 -3.30
N ALA A 179 -4.72 -21.76 -2.13
CA ALA A 179 -5.92 -20.96 -1.96
C ALA A 179 -5.83 -19.65 -2.78
N ALA A 180 -4.73 -18.90 -2.66
CA ALA A 180 -4.50 -17.69 -3.45
C ALA A 180 -4.53 -17.96 -4.96
N GLU A 181 -4.01 -19.11 -5.40
CA GLU A 181 -4.06 -19.53 -6.79
C GLU A 181 -5.48 -19.82 -7.28
N ASN A 182 -6.22 -20.60 -6.49
CA ASN A 182 -7.61 -20.94 -6.72
C ASN A 182 -8.49 -19.69 -6.82
N TRP A 183 -8.31 -18.72 -5.92
CA TRP A 183 -9.09 -17.47 -5.94
C TRP A 183 -8.78 -16.60 -7.14
N THR A 184 -7.53 -16.57 -7.59
CA THR A 184 -7.21 -15.86 -8.84
C THR A 184 -7.76 -16.55 -10.07
N LYS A 185 -7.75 -17.89 -10.08
CA LYS A 185 -8.38 -18.67 -11.15
C LYS A 185 -9.90 -18.46 -11.14
N ALA A 186 -10.53 -18.44 -9.97
CA ALA A 186 -11.94 -18.10 -9.84
C ALA A 186 -12.22 -16.69 -10.36
N ALA A 187 -11.34 -15.71 -10.10
CA ALA A 187 -11.42 -14.36 -10.65
C ALA A 187 -11.27 -14.28 -12.19
N SER A 188 -10.92 -15.38 -12.86
CA SER A 188 -10.75 -15.45 -14.32
C SER A 188 -11.93 -16.07 -15.07
N GLU A 189 -12.97 -16.52 -14.35
CA GLU A 189 -14.14 -17.16 -14.96
C GLU A 189 -14.95 -16.18 -15.83
N ALA A 190 -15.57 -16.68 -16.91
CA ALA A 190 -16.08 -15.90 -18.04
C ALA A 190 -17.11 -14.78 -17.73
N ASN A 191 -17.74 -14.81 -16.55
CA ASN A 191 -18.83 -13.89 -16.18
C ASN A 191 -18.37 -12.68 -15.36
N GLY A 192 -17.07 -12.54 -15.09
CA GLY A 192 -16.54 -11.40 -14.36
C GLY A 192 -15.01 -11.38 -14.33
N ASN A 193 -14.47 -10.48 -13.53
CA ASN A 193 -13.03 -10.35 -13.32
C ASN A 193 -12.68 -10.19 -11.83
N ALA A 194 -13.62 -10.41 -10.92
CA ALA A 194 -13.42 -10.16 -9.50
C ALA A 194 -14.10 -11.18 -8.59
N VAL A 195 -13.42 -11.53 -7.50
CA VAL A 195 -13.97 -12.33 -6.40
C VAL A 195 -13.92 -11.53 -5.10
N LEU A 196 -14.94 -11.70 -4.26
CA LEU A 196 -15.02 -11.10 -2.93
C LEU A 196 -14.85 -12.19 -1.86
N LEU A 197 -13.89 -12.01 -0.96
CA LEU A 197 -13.59 -12.93 0.13
C LEU A 197 -13.87 -12.23 1.46
N VAL A 198 -14.76 -12.76 2.30
CA VAL A 198 -15.07 -12.22 3.63
C VAL A 198 -14.60 -13.20 4.70
N GLY A 199 -13.65 -12.81 5.55
CA GLY A 199 -13.10 -13.77 6.50
C GLY A 199 -12.29 -13.18 7.63
N HIS A 200 -11.41 -14.00 8.19
CA HIS A 200 -10.66 -13.71 9.41
C HIS A 200 -9.19 -13.40 9.17
N GLN A 201 -8.58 -12.73 10.13
CA GLN A 201 -7.11 -12.71 10.28
C GLN A 201 -6.69 -13.92 11.14
N PRO A 202 -5.52 -14.55 10.90
CA PRO A 202 -4.49 -14.16 9.94
C PRO A 202 -4.71 -14.67 8.49
N ALA A 203 -5.75 -15.47 8.23
CA ALA A 203 -5.95 -16.15 6.95
C ALA A 203 -6.01 -15.18 5.74
N LEU A 204 -6.80 -14.12 5.83
CA LEU A 204 -6.89 -13.11 4.76
C LEU A 204 -5.54 -12.41 4.50
N GLY A 205 -4.80 -12.07 5.56
CA GLY A 205 -3.47 -11.47 5.44
C GLY A 205 -2.51 -12.41 4.71
N ARG A 206 -2.49 -13.69 5.09
CA ARG A 206 -1.69 -14.74 4.45
C ARG A 206 -2.04 -14.93 2.98
N ILE A 207 -3.34 -14.99 2.63
CA ILE A 207 -3.80 -15.09 1.24
C ILE A 207 -3.39 -13.84 0.46
N CYS A 208 -3.58 -12.64 1.02
CA CYS A 208 -3.15 -11.39 0.38
C CYS A 208 -1.65 -11.39 0.11
N ASP A 209 -0.84 -11.82 1.07
CA ASP A 209 0.61 -11.89 0.92
C ASP A 209 1.03 -12.92 -0.14
N ALA A 210 0.38 -14.09 -0.19
CA ALA A 210 0.60 -15.09 -1.22
C ALA A 210 0.24 -14.57 -2.61
N LEU A 211 -0.89 -13.84 -2.75
CA LEU A 211 -1.26 -13.17 -4.00
C LEU A 211 -0.17 -12.18 -4.44
N LEU A 212 0.37 -11.39 -3.50
CA LEU A 212 1.41 -10.38 -3.76
C LEU A 212 2.82 -10.95 -3.95
N SER A 213 3.05 -12.19 -3.51
CA SER A 213 4.37 -12.88 -3.52
C SER A 213 4.49 -13.93 -4.60
N ARG A 214 3.51 -14.00 -5.51
CA ARG A 214 3.31 -15.08 -6.48
C ARG A 214 4.44 -15.34 -7.48
N GLU A 215 5.53 -14.57 -7.44
CA GLU A 215 6.75 -15.01 -8.08
C GLU A 215 7.97 -14.66 -7.22
N PRO A 216 8.69 -15.68 -6.69
CA PRO A 216 9.98 -15.47 -6.09
C PRO A 216 11.00 -15.17 -7.19
N GLY A 217 11.08 -13.90 -7.62
CA GLY A 217 12.21 -13.40 -8.38
C GLY A 217 13.51 -13.62 -7.61
N TRP A 218 14.67 -13.49 -8.27
CA TRP A 218 15.97 -13.52 -7.59
C TRP A 218 16.01 -12.49 -6.44
N GLU A 219 15.32 -11.36 -6.58
CA GLU A 219 15.13 -10.37 -5.52
C GLU A 219 14.40 -10.95 -4.29
N GLU A 220 13.39 -11.79 -4.49
CA GLU A 220 12.64 -12.41 -3.40
C GLU A 220 13.43 -13.54 -2.75
N ARG A 221 14.25 -14.27 -3.51
CA ARG A 221 15.26 -15.19 -2.95
C ARG A 221 16.33 -14.46 -2.12
N LEU A 222 16.68 -13.24 -2.49
CA LEU A 222 17.59 -12.39 -1.73
C LEU A 222 16.90 -11.57 -0.64
N ARG A 223 15.56 -11.55 -0.59
CA ARG A 223 14.84 -10.90 0.50
C ARG A 223 15.01 -11.77 1.73
N LEU A 224 15.90 -11.31 2.61
CA LEU A 224 16.08 -11.84 3.95
C LEU A 224 14.84 -11.70 4.85
N ARG A 225 13.74 -11.09 4.37
CA ARG A 225 12.50 -10.91 5.14
C ARG A 225 11.26 -11.23 4.31
N PRO A 226 10.28 -11.95 4.88
CA PRO A 226 8.94 -11.98 4.31
C PRO A 226 8.40 -10.55 4.19
N ARG A 227 7.58 -10.30 3.16
CA ARG A 227 6.83 -9.05 3.05
C ARG A 227 6.03 -8.87 4.34
N PRO A 228 5.98 -7.64 4.90
CA PRO A 228 5.09 -7.39 6.03
C PRO A 228 3.68 -7.71 5.57
N SER A 229 2.93 -8.41 6.41
CA SER A 229 1.56 -8.77 6.04
C SER A 229 0.75 -7.52 5.76
N THR A 230 -0.10 -7.58 4.74
CA THR A 230 -0.96 -6.48 4.35
C THR A 230 -2.04 -6.31 5.43
N PRO A 231 -2.02 -5.24 6.26
CA PRO A 231 -3.04 -5.11 7.28
C PRO A 231 -4.42 -4.97 6.64
N ILE A 232 -5.41 -5.73 7.12
CA ILE A 232 -6.81 -5.57 6.72
C ILE A 232 -7.56 -5.20 7.99
N ASP A 233 -8.08 -3.99 8.01
CA ASP A 233 -8.85 -3.44 9.12
C ASP A 233 -10.18 -4.18 9.29
N ARG A 234 -10.79 -4.13 10.47
CA ARG A 234 -12.13 -4.70 10.69
C ARG A 234 -13.14 -3.95 9.84
N SER A 235 -14.05 -4.67 9.20
CA SER A 235 -14.93 -4.13 8.15
C SER A 235 -14.20 -3.52 6.94
N GLY A 236 -12.86 -3.59 6.87
CA GLY A 236 -12.08 -3.05 5.77
C GLY A 236 -11.97 -4.01 4.59
N ILE A 237 -11.74 -3.47 3.40
CA ILE A 237 -11.57 -4.21 2.14
C ILE A 237 -10.25 -3.83 1.50
N VAL A 238 -9.42 -4.82 1.16
CA VAL A 238 -8.23 -4.65 0.33
C VAL A 238 -8.48 -5.26 -1.04
N CYS A 239 -8.28 -4.51 -2.11
CA CYS A 239 -8.38 -5.00 -3.48
C CYS A 239 -6.99 -5.29 -4.04
N VAL A 240 -6.73 -6.55 -4.37
CA VAL A 240 -5.51 -6.99 -5.04
C VAL A 240 -5.82 -7.18 -6.52
N ALA A 241 -5.13 -6.42 -7.36
CA ALA A 241 -5.16 -6.60 -8.82
C ALA A 241 -4.07 -7.59 -9.23
N VAL A 242 -4.42 -8.53 -10.10
CA VAL A 242 -3.53 -9.52 -10.70
C VAL A 242 -3.60 -9.38 -12.22
N ASP A 243 -2.47 -9.03 -12.81
CA ASP A 243 -2.25 -8.97 -14.26
C ASP A 243 -1.58 -10.27 -14.65
N ASP A 244 -2.21 -11.08 -15.50
CA ASP A 244 -1.67 -12.39 -15.88
C ASP A 244 -0.32 -12.30 -16.56
N GLY A 245 -0.02 -11.14 -17.15
CA GLY A 245 1.06 -11.02 -18.11
C GLY A 245 0.76 -11.89 -19.33
N GLY A 246 0.73 -11.31 -20.53
CA GLY A 246 0.66 -12.12 -21.75
C GLY A 246 1.75 -13.23 -21.77
N PRO A 247 1.75 -14.15 -22.75
CA PRO A 247 2.49 -15.43 -22.72
C PRO A 247 4.01 -15.38 -22.47
N ARG A 248 4.64 -14.20 -22.46
CA ARG A 248 6.06 -13.97 -22.17
C ARG A 248 6.32 -13.07 -20.96
N LYS A 249 5.26 -12.58 -20.32
CA LYS A 249 5.32 -11.71 -19.15
C LYS A 249 4.81 -12.48 -17.95
N ARG A 250 5.55 -12.34 -16.86
CA ARG A 250 5.25 -12.88 -15.56
C ARG A 250 3.96 -12.27 -15.01
N ALA A 251 3.17 -13.09 -14.31
CA ALA A 251 1.99 -12.60 -13.60
C ALA A 251 2.43 -11.60 -12.52
N ARG A 252 1.70 -10.50 -12.40
CA ARG A 252 2.05 -9.42 -11.47
C ARG A 252 0.84 -9.06 -10.64
N ALA A 253 1.01 -9.13 -9.33
CA ALA A 253 -0.01 -8.69 -8.39
C ALA A 253 0.40 -7.39 -7.68
N TRP A 254 -0.57 -6.55 -7.36
CA TRP A 254 -0.39 -5.38 -6.50
C TRP A 254 -1.68 -5.01 -5.78
N VAL A 255 -1.57 -4.29 -4.66
CA VAL A 255 -2.72 -3.69 -4.00
C VAL A 255 -3.20 -2.52 -4.85
N ALA A 256 -4.37 -2.65 -5.47
CA ALA A 256 -4.98 -1.60 -6.27
C ALA A 256 -5.47 -0.47 -5.35
N TRP A 257 -6.25 -0.82 -4.34
CA TRP A 257 -6.82 0.09 -3.37
C TRP A 257 -7.23 -0.61 -2.06
N ALA A 258 -7.50 0.16 -1.01
CA ALA A 258 -7.97 -0.35 0.29
C ALA A 258 -9.00 0.59 0.94
N ILE A 259 -10.19 0.08 1.28
CA ILE A 259 -11.28 0.84 1.91
C ILE A 259 -11.31 0.49 3.41
N SER A 260 -11.38 1.50 4.28
CA SER A 260 -11.70 1.35 5.70
C SER A 260 -12.82 2.35 6.07
N TYR A 261 -13.61 2.02 7.11
CA TYR A 261 -14.76 2.81 7.55
C TYR A 261 -14.35 4.16 8.16
N ASP A 262 -13.43 4.12 9.14
CA ASP A 262 -12.90 5.31 9.80
C ASP A 262 -11.41 5.12 10.06
N ASP A 263 -10.61 5.79 9.24
CA ASP A 263 -9.15 5.70 9.29
C ASP A 263 -8.52 6.97 9.88
N SER A 264 -9.32 7.85 10.49
CA SER A 264 -8.84 9.12 11.06
C SER A 264 -7.91 8.90 12.25
N ALA A 265 -8.37 8.12 13.24
CA ALA A 265 -7.58 7.75 14.41
C ALA A 265 -6.32 6.95 14.03
N ALA A 266 -6.44 6.05 13.05
CA ALA A 266 -5.31 5.30 12.52
C ALA A 266 -4.31 6.23 11.79
N ALA A 267 -4.79 7.22 11.03
CA ALA A 267 -3.94 8.21 10.38
C ALA A 267 -3.15 9.02 11.43
N ASP A 268 -3.80 9.44 12.51
CA ASP A 268 -3.15 10.18 13.59
C ASP A 268 -2.14 9.31 14.35
N ALA A 269 -2.46 8.04 14.61
CA ALA A 269 -1.51 7.08 15.19
C ALA A 269 -0.27 6.89 14.29
N VAL A 270 -0.47 6.82 12.97
CA VAL A 270 0.65 6.73 12.01
C VAL A 270 1.43 8.05 11.97
N ARG A 271 0.79 9.23 11.98
CA ARG A 271 1.47 10.54 12.06
C ARG A 271 2.33 10.65 13.32
N ALA A 272 1.78 10.27 14.47
CA ALA A 272 2.54 10.24 15.72
C ALA A 272 3.75 9.30 15.64
N LYS A 273 3.60 8.15 14.96
CA LYS A 273 4.71 7.23 14.70
C LYS A 273 5.75 7.79 13.73
N VAL A 274 5.33 8.52 12.69
CA VAL A 274 6.23 9.25 11.78
C VAL A 274 7.03 10.30 12.55
N GLY A 275 6.38 11.06 13.44
CA GLY A 275 7.03 12.02 14.33
C GLY A 275 8.14 11.38 15.17
N ARG A 276 7.82 10.29 15.89
CA ARG A 276 8.82 9.54 16.68
C ARG A 276 9.98 9.02 15.83
N LYS A 277 9.72 8.52 14.63
CA LYS A 277 10.77 8.05 13.70
C LYS A 277 11.64 9.19 13.17
N MET A 278 11.05 10.37 12.94
CA MET A 278 11.77 11.57 12.53
C MET A 278 12.74 12.01 13.64
N ASP A 279 12.35 11.93 14.91
CA ASP A 279 13.25 12.31 16.02
C ASP A 279 14.45 11.36 16.16
N VAL A 280 14.25 10.07 15.90
CA VAL A 280 15.37 9.11 15.79
C VAL A 280 16.30 9.49 14.62
N ALA A 281 15.75 9.86 13.46
CA ALA A 281 16.53 10.30 12.31
C ALA A 281 17.32 11.58 12.59
N LYS A 282 16.73 12.58 13.27
CA LYS A 282 17.41 13.81 13.72
C LYS A 282 18.60 13.48 14.62
N THR A 283 18.39 12.58 15.58
CA THR A 283 19.43 12.19 16.53
C THR A 283 20.62 11.56 15.83
N LEU A 284 20.38 10.59 14.93
CA LEU A 284 21.44 9.94 14.16
C LEU A 284 22.11 10.89 13.16
N ALA A 285 21.34 11.77 12.51
CA ALA A 285 21.90 12.82 11.65
C ALA A 285 22.86 13.71 12.45
N GLY A 286 22.45 14.16 13.64
CA GLY A 286 23.30 14.95 14.54
C GLY A 286 24.59 14.24 14.92
N VAL A 287 24.53 12.95 15.28
CA VAL A 287 25.72 12.14 15.58
C VAL A 287 26.66 12.04 14.37
N VAL A 288 26.12 11.75 13.18
CA VAL A 288 26.92 11.68 11.95
C VAL A 288 27.55 13.03 11.61
N THR A 289 26.78 14.12 11.73
CA THR A 289 27.28 15.48 11.48
C THR A 289 28.35 15.89 12.49
N LEU A 290 28.27 15.47 13.75
CA LEU A 290 29.31 15.73 14.75
C LEU A 290 30.59 14.92 14.49
N GLY A 291 30.46 13.69 13.96
CA GLY A 291 31.61 12.88 13.57
C GLY A 291 32.35 13.45 12.34
N LEU A 292 31.65 14.12 11.44
CA LEU A 292 32.20 14.59 10.17
C LEU A 292 33.36 15.61 10.34
N PRO A 293 33.29 16.64 11.21
CA PRO A 293 34.42 17.51 11.50
C PRO A 293 35.68 16.78 11.99
N LEU A 294 35.55 15.72 12.79
CA LEU A 294 36.70 14.93 13.24
C LEU A 294 37.38 14.25 12.05
N VAL A 295 36.58 13.67 11.15
CA VAL A 295 37.07 13.01 9.93
C VAL A 295 37.72 14.03 8.99
N LEU A 296 37.06 15.18 8.78
CA LEU A 296 37.56 16.26 7.94
C LEU A 296 38.83 16.89 8.51
N GLY A 297 38.94 17.00 9.84
CA GLY A 297 40.17 17.46 10.51
C GLY A 297 41.37 16.57 10.17
N VAL A 298 41.21 15.25 10.25
CA VAL A 298 42.25 14.28 9.86
C VAL A 298 42.55 14.36 8.36
N LEU A 299 41.54 14.59 7.51
CA LEU A 299 41.72 14.70 6.06
C LEU A 299 42.42 16.00 5.64
N PHE A 300 42.20 17.11 6.36
CA PHE A 300 42.77 18.42 6.03
C PHE A 300 44.11 18.70 6.72
N ASP A 301 44.44 17.98 7.79
CA ASP A 301 45.79 17.99 8.37
C ASP A 301 46.69 17.06 7.53
N SER A 302 47.49 17.66 6.63
CA SER A 302 48.39 16.93 5.75
C SER A 302 49.36 16.03 6.52
N SER A 303 49.81 16.43 7.72
CA SER A 303 50.74 15.65 8.51
C SER A 303 50.10 14.37 9.07
N GLN A 304 48.88 14.47 9.58
CA GLN A 304 48.11 13.32 10.08
C GLN A 304 47.69 12.42 8.93
N PHE A 305 47.19 13.01 7.85
CA PHE A 305 46.77 12.27 6.67
C PHE A 305 47.95 11.54 6.03
N ASP A 306 49.11 12.19 5.94
CA ASP A 306 50.29 11.57 5.36
C ASP A 306 50.80 10.41 6.21
N GLY A 307 50.71 10.54 7.55
CA GLY A 307 51.06 9.53 8.53
C GLY A 307 50.20 8.26 8.48
N LEU A 308 49.05 8.26 7.78
CA LEU A 308 48.22 7.08 7.57
C LEU A 308 48.82 6.09 6.54
N GLY A 309 49.78 6.53 5.70
CA GLY A 309 50.41 5.70 4.67
C GLY A 309 49.39 5.03 3.73
N ASP A 310 49.48 3.71 3.56
CA ASP A 310 48.60 2.93 2.67
C ASP A 310 47.12 2.89 3.13
N ARG A 311 46.80 3.43 4.31
CA ARG A 311 45.42 3.44 4.85
C ARG A 311 44.62 4.70 4.52
N ARG A 312 45.21 5.67 3.80
CA ARG A 312 44.55 6.93 3.39
C ARG A 312 43.20 6.70 2.71
N TRP A 313 43.12 5.69 1.84
CA TRP A 313 41.89 5.36 1.11
C TRP A 313 40.72 5.03 2.06
N ALA A 314 40.99 4.43 3.22
CA ALA A 314 39.95 4.04 4.16
C ALA A 314 39.36 5.26 4.86
N VAL A 315 40.17 6.24 5.25
CA VAL A 315 39.68 7.49 5.84
C VAL A 315 38.86 8.28 4.81
N GLN A 316 39.30 8.31 3.55
CA GLN A 316 38.54 8.93 2.45
C GLN A 316 37.20 8.22 2.20
N ALA A 317 37.20 6.89 2.14
CA ALA A 317 35.98 6.09 1.98
C ALA A 317 35.04 6.28 3.18
N GLY A 318 35.57 6.29 4.40
CA GLY A 318 34.83 6.56 5.62
C GLY A 318 34.15 7.93 5.62
N ALA A 319 34.88 8.97 5.20
CA ALA A 319 34.34 10.32 5.04
C ALA A 319 33.21 10.38 4.01
N LEU A 320 33.40 9.73 2.85
CA LEU A 320 32.37 9.66 1.80
C LEU A 320 31.12 8.92 2.32
N CYS A 321 31.30 7.80 3.03
CA CYS A 321 30.19 7.09 3.67
C CYS A 321 29.43 8.00 4.65
N TYR A 322 30.12 8.74 5.52
CA TYR A 322 29.45 9.67 6.44
C TYR A 322 28.68 10.79 5.71
N LEU A 323 29.24 11.36 4.63
CA LEU A 323 28.54 12.36 3.82
C LEU A 323 27.26 11.79 3.19
N VAL A 324 27.35 10.61 2.58
CA VAL A 324 26.19 9.94 1.97
C VAL A 324 25.15 9.58 3.04
N ALA A 325 25.58 9.06 4.19
CA ALA A 325 24.67 8.75 5.30
C ALA A 325 23.97 10.01 5.84
N GLY A 326 24.71 11.10 6.03
CA GLY A 326 24.15 12.40 6.43
C GLY A 326 23.09 12.89 5.43
N ALA A 327 23.38 12.83 4.13
CA ALA A 327 22.44 13.19 3.08
C ALA A 327 21.17 12.31 3.10
N LEU A 328 21.31 11.00 3.32
CA LEU A 328 20.18 10.08 3.42
C LEU A 328 19.32 10.32 4.67
N PHE A 329 19.92 10.68 5.81
CA PHE A 329 19.16 11.05 7.01
C PHE A 329 18.43 12.38 6.85
N LEU A 330 19.06 13.39 6.25
CA LEU A 330 18.41 14.66 5.92
C LEU A 330 17.25 14.45 4.93
N ALA A 331 17.44 13.64 3.89
CA ALA A 331 16.38 13.27 2.98
C ALA A 331 15.23 12.57 3.71
N THR A 332 15.54 11.63 4.61
CA THR A 332 14.54 10.97 5.46
C THR A 332 13.70 11.98 6.24
N MET A 333 14.34 12.96 6.88
CA MET A 333 13.65 14.03 7.60
C MET A 333 12.74 14.85 6.70
N PHE A 334 13.23 15.30 5.54
CA PHE A 334 12.45 16.10 4.59
C PHE A 334 11.22 15.36 4.08
N TYR A 335 11.36 14.07 3.74
CA TYR A 335 10.23 13.25 3.31
C TYR A 335 9.24 12.97 4.46
N TYR A 336 9.69 12.84 5.70
CA TYR A 336 8.80 12.71 6.86
C TYR A 336 8.06 13.99 7.19
N ASP A 337 8.71 15.15 7.09
CA ASP A 337 8.04 16.44 7.22
C ASP A 337 6.92 16.58 6.18
N SER A 338 7.20 16.20 4.92
CA SER A 338 6.19 16.16 3.86
C SER A 338 5.00 15.24 4.17
N LEU A 339 5.24 14.12 4.88
CA LEU A 339 4.17 13.19 5.31
C LEU A 339 3.35 13.70 6.49
N LEU A 340 3.90 14.61 7.31
CA LEU A 340 3.19 15.23 8.43
C LEU A 340 2.33 16.41 8.00
N MET A 341 2.48 16.90 6.77
CA MET A 341 1.60 17.92 6.21
C MET A 341 0.15 17.44 6.18
N PRO A 342 -0.84 18.33 6.43
CA PRO A 342 -2.25 18.02 6.22
C PRO A 342 -2.52 17.48 4.82
N GLU A 343 -3.46 16.54 4.69
CA GLU A 343 -3.72 15.80 3.44
C GLU A 343 -4.02 16.70 2.24
N ARG A 344 -4.66 17.84 2.47
CA ARG A 344 -4.93 18.85 1.43
C ARG A 344 -3.68 19.40 0.74
N PHE A 345 -2.50 19.24 1.34
CA PHE A 345 -1.22 19.69 0.80
C PHE A 345 -0.40 18.57 0.16
N TRP A 346 -0.88 17.33 0.18
CA TRP A 346 -0.22 16.25 -0.54
C TRP A 346 -0.49 16.43 -2.02
N GLY A 347 0.51 16.93 -2.75
CA GLY A 347 0.37 17.27 -4.16
C GLY A 347 -0.22 16.13 -4.98
N GLU A 348 -1.43 16.34 -5.51
CA GLU A 348 -2.01 15.44 -6.49
C GLU A 348 -1.26 15.63 -7.80
N THR A 349 -0.67 14.54 -8.32
CA THR A 349 0.01 14.65 -9.62
C THR A 349 -1.06 14.88 -10.67
N ALA A 350 -0.98 15.99 -11.42
CA ALA A 350 -2.01 16.42 -12.37
C ALA A 350 -2.52 15.27 -13.24
N ALA A 351 -3.84 15.10 -13.31
CA ALA A 351 -4.54 13.94 -13.87
C ALA A 351 -4.21 13.60 -15.36
N GLY A 352 -3.49 14.46 -16.08
CA GLY A 352 -3.09 14.24 -17.48
C GLY A 352 -1.68 13.68 -17.71
N ALA A 353 -0.76 13.80 -16.74
CA ALA A 353 0.64 13.38 -16.92
C ALA A 353 0.84 11.86 -16.87
N ARG A 354 -0.21 11.11 -16.46
CA ARG A 354 -0.17 9.67 -16.21
C ARG A 354 -0.03 8.81 -17.47
N LYS A 355 -0.41 9.30 -18.66
CA LYS A 355 -0.38 8.49 -19.90
C LYS A 355 1.02 7.96 -20.25
N LYS A 356 2.09 8.58 -19.76
CA LYS A 356 3.48 8.16 -20.00
C LYS A 356 4.22 7.70 -18.75
N GLN A 357 3.68 7.88 -17.55
CA GLN A 357 4.36 7.38 -16.37
C GLN A 357 4.14 5.86 -16.28
N PRO A 358 5.22 5.06 -16.23
CA PRO A 358 5.08 3.63 -15.98
C PRO A 358 4.28 3.46 -14.70
N GLN A 359 3.16 2.73 -14.79
CA GLN A 359 2.23 2.51 -13.69
C GLN A 359 3.03 2.19 -12.43
N ARG A 360 3.00 3.10 -11.45
CA ARG A 360 3.67 2.90 -10.17
C ARG A 360 2.81 1.96 -9.35
N ARG A 361 2.80 0.67 -9.72
CA ARG A 361 2.03 -0.43 -9.11
C ARG A 361 2.33 -0.65 -7.62
N TRP A 362 3.32 0.06 -7.08
CA TRP A 362 3.65 0.05 -5.66
C TRP A 362 2.89 1.11 -4.84
N LEU A 363 2.24 2.08 -5.50
CA LEU A 363 1.46 3.12 -4.84
C LEU A 363 -0.01 2.74 -4.94
N VAL A 364 -0.65 2.67 -3.79
CA VAL A 364 -2.06 2.40 -3.68
C VAL A 364 -2.85 3.61 -4.20
N GLU A 365 -3.87 3.35 -5.03
CA GLU A 365 -4.60 4.39 -5.75
C GLU A 365 -5.56 5.15 -4.82
N ARG A 366 -5.68 6.47 -5.04
CA ARG A 366 -6.65 7.35 -4.39
C ARG A 366 -7.51 8.04 -5.45
N PRO A 367 -8.84 8.16 -5.23
CA PRO A 367 -9.65 7.36 -4.30
C PRO A 367 -9.68 5.86 -4.73
N PRO A 368 -10.14 4.90 -3.90
CA PRO A 368 -10.83 5.02 -2.61
C PRO A 368 -9.92 4.99 -1.38
N SER A 369 -8.60 4.81 -1.56
CA SER A 369 -7.79 4.35 -0.44
C SER A 369 -7.64 5.35 0.69
N SER A 370 -7.71 4.83 1.90
CA SER A 370 -7.74 5.63 3.11
C SER A 370 -6.45 6.44 3.35
N ALA A 371 -6.59 7.47 4.19
CA ALA A 371 -5.51 8.40 4.52
C ALA A 371 -4.30 7.71 5.15
N ALA A 372 -4.54 6.90 6.17
CA ALA A 372 -3.52 6.25 6.98
C ALA A 372 -2.78 5.19 6.17
N TRP A 373 -3.46 4.50 5.25
CA TRP A 373 -2.84 3.45 4.45
C TRP A 373 -1.68 3.98 3.61
N VAL A 374 -1.92 5.05 2.85
CA VAL A 374 -0.87 5.66 2.01
C VAL A 374 0.22 6.29 2.89
N LEU A 375 -0.15 6.88 4.03
CA LEU A 375 0.81 7.40 4.99
C LEU A 375 1.74 6.29 5.51
N TYR A 376 1.17 5.17 5.93
CA TYR A 376 1.89 4.00 6.43
C TYR A 376 2.84 3.44 5.35
N GLN A 377 2.36 3.25 4.12
CA GLN A 377 3.18 2.73 3.03
C GLN A 377 4.36 3.64 2.70
N ASN A 378 4.14 4.96 2.62
CA ASN A 378 5.22 5.90 2.35
C ASN A 378 6.19 6.00 3.53
N MET A 379 5.68 6.01 4.77
CA MET A 379 6.49 5.94 5.98
C MET A 379 7.44 4.75 5.95
N MET A 380 6.92 3.55 5.68
CA MET A 380 7.71 2.33 5.62
C MET A 380 8.70 2.33 4.46
N ARG A 381 8.36 2.93 3.32
CA ARG A 381 9.29 3.06 2.19
C ARG A 381 10.47 3.96 2.53
N ILE A 382 10.20 5.15 3.07
CA ILE A 382 11.23 6.11 3.48
C ILE A 382 12.14 5.45 4.53
N TRP A 383 11.54 4.78 5.52
CA TRP A 383 12.30 4.06 6.54
C TRP A 383 13.24 3.02 5.93
N ARG A 384 12.73 2.13 5.07
CA ARG A 384 13.52 1.03 4.50
C ARG A 384 14.56 1.50 3.49
N ARG A 385 14.23 2.48 2.63
CA ARG A 385 15.11 2.89 1.51
C ARG A 385 16.09 3.99 1.85
N LEU A 386 15.72 4.91 2.74
CA LEU A 386 16.57 6.05 3.08
C LEU A 386 17.20 5.84 4.45
N PHE A 387 16.39 5.67 5.49
CA PHE A 387 16.90 5.57 6.86
C PHE A 387 17.76 4.32 7.09
N THR A 388 17.24 3.13 6.77
CA THR A 388 17.99 1.87 6.98
C THR A 388 19.27 1.82 6.15
N VAL A 389 19.21 2.26 4.88
CA VAL A 389 20.41 2.34 4.03
C VAL A 389 21.41 3.35 4.61
N GLY A 390 20.95 4.53 5.04
CA GLY A 390 21.80 5.53 5.69
C GLY A 390 22.48 4.99 6.95
N ALA A 391 21.77 4.22 7.77
CA ALA A 391 22.33 3.57 8.96
C ALA A 391 23.42 2.53 8.62
N VAL A 392 23.20 1.70 7.59
CA VAL A 392 24.21 0.74 7.12
C VAL A 392 25.44 1.47 6.58
N VAL A 393 25.24 2.53 5.78
CA VAL A 393 26.33 3.32 5.22
C VAL A 393 27.11 4.05 6.32
N ALA A 394 26.43 4.60 7.34
CA ALA A 394 27.09 5.21 8.50
C ALA A 394 27.94 4.20 9.25
N PHE A 395 27.42 2.99 9.50
CA PHE A 395 28.16 1.93 10.17
C PHE A 395 29.41 1.50 9.38
N LEU A 396 29.30 1.36 8.05
CA LEU A 396 30.46 1.10 7.18
C LEU A 396 31.49 2.24 7.26
N GLY A 397 31.02 3.50 7.29
CA GLY A 397 31.87 4.67 7.49
C GLY A 397 32.65 4.60 8.81
N SER A 398 31.97 4.28 9.91
CA SER A 398 32.59 4.04 11.21
C SER A 398 33.64 2.94 11.17
N ALA A 399 33.36 1.82 10.49
CA ALA A 399 34.29 0.71 10.36
C ALA A 399 35.56 1.10 9.56
N PHE A 400 35.43 1.85 8.48
CA PHE A 400 36.57 2.36 7.73
C PHE A 400 37.40 3.36 8.53
N MET A 401 36.77 4.23 9.31
CA MET A 401 37.49 5.15 10.20
C MET A 401 38.24 4.40 11.31
N ALA A 402 37.60 3.39 11.91
CA ALA A 402 38.24 2.55 12.93
C ALA A 402 39.44 1.78 12.34
N TYR A 403 39.35 1.30 11.10
CA TYR A 403 40.47 0.67 10.41
C TYR A 403 41.66 1.64 10.24
N GLY A 404 41.38 2.87 9.79
CA GLY A 404 42.38 3.92 9.65
C GLY A 404 43.05 4.27 10.99
N ALA A 405 42.27 4.34 12.07
CA ALA A 405 42.74 4.78 13.38
C ALA A 405 43.49 3.71 14.19
N ILE A 406 42.98 2.47 14.26
CA ILE A 406 43.45 1.46 15.25
C ILE A 406 44.71 0.71 14.77
N ARG A 407 45.28 1.08 13.60
CA ARG A 407 46.41 0.37 12.95
C ARG A 407 46.23 -1.15 12.85
N VAL A 408 45.00 -1.62 12.83
CA VAL A 408 44.64 -3.04 12.73
C VAL A 408 44.91 -3.54 11.30
N SER A 409 45.11 -4.85 11.12
CA SER A 409 45.22 -5.43 9.77
C SER A 409 43.89 -5.29 9.02
N LEU A 410 43.96 -5.18 7.67
CA LEU A 410 42.75 -5.10 6.83
C LEU A 410 41.88 -6.35 7.02
N GLY A 411 42.53 -7.52 7.14
CA GLY A 411 41.88 -8.79 7.37
C GLY A 411 41.03 -8.80 8.64
N THR A 412 41.57 -8.35 9.78
CA THR A 412 40.82 -8.28 11.04
C THR A 412 39.65 -7.30 10.96
N THR A 413 39.83 -6.17 10.28
CA THR A 413 38.75 -5.18 10.15
C THR A 413 37.63 -5.68 9.24
N MET A 414 37.95 -6.36 8.15
CA MET A 414 36.93 -7.01 7.32
C MET A 414 36.25 -8.16 8.08
N LEU A 415 37.02 -8.94 8.85
CA LEU A 415 36.52 -10.08 9.63
C LEU A 415 35.60 -9.67 10.80
N VAL A 416 35.75 -8.46 11.35
CA VAL A 416 34.84 -7.95 12.40
C VAL A 416 33.77 -7.03 11.83
N GLY A 417 34.18 -6.11 10.95
CA GLY A 417 33.32 -5.06 10.40
C GLY A 417 32.24 -5.60 9.46
N VAL A 418 32.57 -6.53 8.56
CA VAL A 418 31.57 -7.11 7.64
C VAL A 418 30.55 -7.96 8.42
N PRO A 419 30.95 -8.91 9.29
CA PRO A 419 29.98 -9.63 10.11
C PRO A 419 29.22 -8.73 11.06
N GLY A 420 29.82 -7.70 11.64
CA GLY A 420 29.13 -6.72 12.47
C GLY A 420 28.06 -5.92 11.70
N ALA A 421 28.38 -5.49 10.48
CA ALA A 421 27.44 -4.79 9.60
C ALA A 421 26.31 -5.72 9.16
N LEU A 422 26.65 -6.95 8.76
CA LEU A 422 25.68 -7.98 8.38
C LEU A 422 24.81 -8.39 9.56
N LEU A 423 25.37 -8.54 10.77
CA LEU A 423 24.64 -8.84 11.99
C LEU A 423 23.73 -7.68 12.38
N THR A 424 24.19 -6.43 12.28
CA THR A 424 23.35 -5.26 12.56
C THR A 424 22.20 -5.16 11.55
N ALA A 425 22.51 -5.31 10.26
CA ALA A 425 21.52 -5.36 9.21
C ALA A 425 20.54 -6.53 9.44
N TRP A 426 21.05 -7.71 9.82
CA TRP A 426 20.26 -8.89 10.14
C TRP A 426 19.39 -8.67 11.37
N LEU A 427 19.90 -8.13 12.47
CA LEU A 427 19.15 -7.84 13.70
C LEU A 427 18.05 -6.82 13.45
N VAL A 428 18.35 -5.70 12.79
CA VAL A 428 17.32 -4.72 12.37
C VAL A 428 16.31 -5.38 11.42
N ASN A 429 16.78 -6.33 10.61
CA ASN A 429 15.96 -7.10 9.69
C ASN A 429 15.29 -8.35 10.30
N SER A 430 15.59 -8.75 11.53
CA SER A 430 15.01 -9.95 12.17
C SER A 430 14.14 -9.55 13.36
N SER A 431 14.39 -8.39 13.98
CA SER A 431 13.65 -7.82 15.11
C SER A 431 12.26 -7.29 14.75
N SER A 432 11.54 -7.93 13.81
CA SER A 432 10.14 -7.57 13.57
C SER A 432 9.40 -8.03 14.81
N PRO A 433 8.81 -7.14 15.61
CA PRO A 433 7.87 -7.62 16.61
C PRO A 433 6.82 -8.44 15.87
N LEU A 434 6.60 -9.68 16.32
CA LEU A 434 5.44 -10.45 15.93
C LEU A 434 4.25 -9.71 16.55
N LEU A 435 3.65 -8.80 15.80
CA LEU A 435 2.45 -8.07 16.19
C LEU A 435 1.20 -8.95 16.01
N GLY A 436 1.36 -10.26 16.20
CA GLY A 436 0.28 -11.22 16.09
C GLY A 436 -0.77 -10.90 17.14
N SER A 437 -2.04 -10.98 16.74
CA SER A 437 -3.19 -10.98 17.63
C SER A 437 -3.30 -12.33 18.35
N GLU A 438 -2.19 -12.83 18.90
CA GLU A 438 -2.18 -13.94 19.86
C GLU A 438 -2.72 -13.40 21.19
N ASP A 439 -3.99 -13.02 21.20
CA ASP A 439 -4.79 -12.82 22.42
C ASP A 439 -5.72 -14.03 22.58
#